data_AF-A0AAV3U4S7-F1
#
_entry.id   AF-A0AAV3U4S7-F1
#
_cell.length_a   1.000
_cell.length_b   1.000
_cell.length_c   1.000
_cell.angle_alpha   90.00
_cell.angle_beta   90.00
_cell.angle_gamma   90.00
#
_symmetry.space_group_name_H-M   'P 1'
#
loop_
_entity.id
_entity.type
_entity.pdbx_description
1 polymer ?
#
loop_
_entity_poly.entity_id
_entity_poly.type
_entity_poly.pdbx_seq_one_letter_code
_entity_poly.pdbx_strand_id
1 'polypeptide(L)'
;MFSNQKTVLTFTASALLITGCGGSDNNRSSTPVATPEPDPVVDTYTVQLKGEQEVPMVESDNQAMATVTITDGETLSAMLDLSSVAGVTGAHIHAGEVGINGDVVFAFSDDDMDGSWEIQDEMVSDDQLAMLLAGGLYINVHTSAQASGELRGQILVESQSVHVFMLKGEQEVPSVYTSAYGHGYVFYDSATGAMETNVWTWDVQGEAAHVHAGQAGLSGGVVLALEMGEGEGMWQSPDGSMLTGDEASQLMAAELYVNVHSSEHAGGEIRGQILPEDYQLMVFPLSGMQEVPQVDTEATGLGYATLNSSSGELKLNAHVFDMTATAAHVHQGEIAMSGDVAIMLEANSEMDGLWQTPAGTMLEASTQAALLAGGHYVNVHSDDFPGGELRGQIVASPWQVLAFDLSGAQEVPSVMSSAGGDGYGLVNSKSGELLLRVITENMTATAAHLHAGTAGANGGVAVGLNQSTDNMAMWMTPDSTVLGAEDLAEFLDAGHYVNVHSAEFASGEIRGQALTANTHLLPLAFSGDNSVPPVDTMASGEGAFTINTSTGSLRGAFSVSNMVSTAAHIHQGAVGQTGDVVVMLEATDTGYKVPDAQLLTADQTNTLIGGGHYVNVHSDAHPSGEIRAQIQPE
;
A
#
# COMPACT_ATOMS: atom_id res chain seq x y z
N MET A 1 -6.10 -13.59 -10.02
CA MET A 1 -6.91 -14.38 -10.97
C MET A 1 -7.30 -15.62 -10.21
N PHE A 2 -8.28 -15.44 -9.33
CA PHE A 2 -8.94 -16.57 -8.71
C PHE A 2 -9.59 -17.35 -9.86
N SER A 3 -8.95 -18.43 -10.30
CA SER A 3 -9.38 -19.27 -11.40
C SER A 3 -9.49 -20.68 -10.87
N ASN A 4 -10.70 -21.20 -10.86
CA ASN A 4 -10.98 -22.51 -10.31
C ASN A 4 -10.72 -23.56 -11.41
N GLN A 5 -9.92 -24.60 -11.11
CA GLN A 5 -9.72 -25.70 -12.07
C GLN A 5 -10.92 -26.65 -12.08
N LYS A 6 -11.59 -26.79 -13.23
CA LYS A 6 -12.61 -27.83 -13.45
C LYS A 6 -11.92 -29.13 -13.86
N THR A 7 -11.96 -30.15 -13.01
CA THR A 7 -11.50 -31.52 -13.38
C THR A 7 -12.70 -32.40 -13.70
N VAL A 8 -12.84 -32.81 -14.97
CA VAL A 8 -13.86 -33.80 -15.38
C VAL A 8 -13.27 -35.20 -15.29
N LEU A 9 -13.65 -35.98 -14.27
CA LEU A 9 -13.27 -37.40 -14.16
C LEU A 9 -14.27 -38.28 -14.93
N THR A 10 -14.02 -38.54 -16.21
CA THR A 10 -14.74 -39.61 -16.94
C THR A 10 -14.15 -40.98 -16.62
N PHE A 11 -14.87 -41.83 -15.89
CA PHE A 11 -14.54 -43.25 -15.75
C PHE A 11 -14.92 -44.00 -17.04
N THR A 12 -13.93 -44.32 -17.90
CA THR A 12 -14.17 -45.24 -19.02
C THR A 12 -14.04 -46.70 -18.57
N ALA A 13 -15.17 -47.39 -18.39
CA ALA A 13 -15.19 -48.84 -18.20
C ALA A 13 -14.84 -49.57 -19.51
N SER A 14 -13.65 -50.18 -19.57
CA SER A 14 -13.24 -51.03 -20.70
C SER A 14 -13.94 -52.40 -20.65
N ALA A 15 -14.92 -52.62 -21.53
CA ALA A 15 -15.55 -53.93 -21.70
C ALA A 15 -14.64 -54.88 -22.49
N LEU A 16 -14.08 -55.88 -21.79
CA LEU A 16 -13.25 -56.94 -22.37
C LEU A 16 -14.15 -58.01 -23.04
N LEU A 17 -14.21 -58.02 -24.37
CA LEU A 17 -14.89 -59.07 -25.15
C LEU A 17 -14.05 -60.37 -25.15
N ILE A 18 -14.46 -61.37 -24.38
CA ILE A 18 -13.94 -62.74 -24.46
C ILE A 18 -14.90 -63.59 -25.29
N THR A 19 -14.49 -63.98 -26.49
CA THR A 19 -15.14 -65.03 -27.28
C THR A 19 -14.79 -66.41 -26.71
N GLY A 20 -15.77 -67.11 -26.14
CA GLY A 20 -15.67 -68.52 -25.74
C GLY A 20 -16.74 -69.37 -26.43
N CYS A 21 -16.32 -70.38 -27.17
CA CYS A 21 -17.19 -71.38 -27.80
C CYS A 21 -17.57 -72.51 -26.82
N GLY A 22 -18.86 -72.91 -26.86
CA GLY A 22 -19.28 -74.31 -26.76
C GLY A 22 -19.76 -74.84 -25.41
N GLY A 23 -21.04 -75.25 -25.33
CA GLY A 23 -21.54 -76.18 -24.30
C GLY A 23 -23.04 -76.05 -23.99
N SER A 24 -23.81 -77.08 -24.33
CA SER A 24 -25.25 -77.24 -24.09
C SER A 24 -25.60 -77.47 -22.61
N ASP A 25 -26.67 -76.82 -22.10
CA ASP A 25 -27.81 -77.44 -21.39
C ASP A 25 -28.60 -76.46 -20.47
N ASN A 26 -29.88 -76.28 -20.83
CA ASN A 26 -31.11 -76.05 -20.04
C ASN A 26 -31.21 -75.14 -18.79
N ASN A 27 -32.12 -74.16 -18.96
CA ASN A 27 -33.08 -73.58 -18.00
C ASN A 27 -32.56 -72.68 -16.85
N ARG A 28 -32.50 -71.37 -17.11
CA ARG A 28 -32.67 -70.33 -16.08
C ARG A 28 -33.55 -69.18 -16.59
N SER A 29 -34.50 -68.81 -15.76
CA SER A 29 -35.35 -67.62 -15.84
C SER A 29 -34.56 -66.38 -16.28
N SER A 30 -34.97 -65.74 -17.36
CA SER A 30 -34.43 -64.44 -17.80
C SER A 30 -35.05 -63.33 -16.96
N THR A 31 -34.45 -63.03 -15.81
CA THR A 31 -34.51 -61.67 -15.25
C THR A 31 -33.76 -60.77 -16.23
N PRO A 32 -34.34 -59.64 -16.69
CA PRO A 32 -33.59 -58.66 -17.46
C PRO A 32 -32.38 -58.23 -16.62
N VAL A 33 -31.18 -58.39 -17.15
CA VAL A 33 -30.00 -57.70 -16.59
C VAL A 33 -30.27 -56.23 -16.85
N ALA A 34 -30.51 -55.46 -15.78
CA ALA A 34 -30.59 -54.02 -15.89
C ALA A 34 -29.30 -53.53 -16.57
N THR A 35 -29.44 -52.76 -17.64
CA THR A 35 -28.35 -51.93 -18.15
C THR A 35 -27.79 -51.16 -16.95
N PRO A 36 -26.47 -51.19 -16.68
CA PRO A 36 -25.90 -50.35 -15.63
C PRO A 36 -26.33 -48.91 -15.92
N GLU A 37 -26.84 -48.23 -14.90
CA GLU A 37 -27.10 -46.80 -15.02
C GLU A 37 -25.79 -46.10 -15.41
N PRO A 38 -25.84 -45.06 -16.26
CA PRO A 38 -24.65 -44.27 -16.57
C PRO A 38 -24.06 -43.75 -15.26
N ASP A 39 -22.73 -43.72 -15.17
CA ASP A 39 -22.05 -43.10 -14.02
C ASP A 39 -22.51 -41.63 -13.90
N PRO A 40 -22.73 -41.13 -12.67
CA PRO A 40 -23.21 -39.77 -12.47
C PRO A 40 -22.18 -38.74 -12.99
N VAL A 41 -22.67 -37.66 -13.59
CA VAL A 41 -21.83 -36.56 -14.07
C VAL A 41 -21.48 -35.69 -12.86
N VAL A 42 -20.20 -35.54 -12.55
CA VAL A 42 -19.74 -34.72 -11.43
C VAL A 42 -18.91 -33.55 -11.95
N ASP A 43 -19.37 -32.34 -11.68
CA ASP A 43 -18.62 -31.11 -11.91
C ASP A 43 -17.99 -30.63 -10.61
N THR A 44 -16.68 -30.40 -10.59
CA THR A 44 -15.93 -29.94 -9.42
C THR A 44 -15.39 -28.52 -9.63
N TYR A 45 -15.52 -27.67 -8.61
CA TYR A 45 -15.04 -26.30 -8.56
C TYR A 45 -14.17 -26.11 -7.31
N THR A 46 -12.93 -25.65 -7.47
CA THR A 46 -12.02 -25.37 -6.35
C THR A 46 -11.97 -23.88 -6.09
N VAL A 47 -12.42 -23.42 -4.93
CA VAL A 47 -12.53 -21.99 -4.59
C VAL A 47 -11.43 -21.60 -3.61
N GLN A 48 -10.70 -20.53 -3.91
CA GLN A 48 -9.82 -19.89 -2.93
C GLN A 48 -10.53 -18.68 -2.32
N LEU A 49 -10.54 -18.61 -0.99
CA LEU A 49 -11.12 -17.51 -0.25
C LEU A 49 -10.00 -16.64 0.34
N LYS A 50 -10.08 -15.33 0.10
CA LYS A 50 -9.17 -14.31 0.66
C LYS A 50 -9.99 -13.14 1.19
N GLY A 51 -9.47 -12.41 2.18
CA GLY A 51 -10.14 -11.21 2.68
C GLY A 51 -10.27 -10.10 1.64
N GLU A 52 -9.38 -10.08 0.65
CA GLU A 52 -9.43 -9.11 -0.46
C GLU A 52 -10.74 -9.20 -1.27
N GLN A 53 -11.34 -10.38 -1.37
CA GLN A 53 -12.62 -10.56 -2.08
C GLN A 53 -13.84 -10.20 -1.24
N GLU A 54 -13.72 -9.96 0.07
CA GLU A 54 -14.84 -9.54 0.92
C GLU A 54 -15.42 -8.21 0.46
N VAL A 55 -16.68 -7.93 0.82
CA VAL A 55 -17.36 -6.68 0.47
C VAL A 55 -17.99 -6.04 1.72
N PRO A 56 -17.44 -4.92 2.22
CA PRO A 56 -16.20 -4.27 1.79
C PRO A 56 -14.95 -5.16 1.96
N MET A 57 -13.90 -4.85 1.22
CA MET A 57 -12.61 -5.54 1.31
C MET A 57 -12.11 -5.62 2.76
N VAL A 58 -11.63 -6.79 3.16
CA VAL A 58 -11.03 -7.02 4.48
C VAL A 58 -9.54 -7.30 4.31
N GLU A 59 -8.70 -6.51 4.95
CA GLU A 59 -7.27 -6.85 5.06
C GLU A 59 -7.10 -8.01 6.06
N SER A 60 -6.93 -9.22 5.54
CA SER A 60 -6.63 -10.42 6.33
C SER A 60 -5.55 -11.25 5.67
N ASP A 61 -4.64 -11.79 6.48
CA ASP A 61 -3.66 -12.82 6.04
C ASP A 61 -4.28 -14.22 6.01
N ASN A 62 -5.46 -14.40 6.59
CA ASN A 62 -6.14 -15.69 6.55
C ASN A 62 -6.57 -16.00 5.12
N GLN A 63 -6.52 -17.29 4.79
CA GLN A 63 -6.99 -17.84 3.52
C GLN A 63 -7.62 -19.20 3.80
N ALA A 64 -8.56 -19.59 2.94
CA ALA A 64 -9.20 -20.88 2.98
C ALA A 64 -9.39 -21.45 1.57
N MET A 65 -9.54 -22.77 1.48
CA MET A 65 -9.81 -23.46 0.22
C MET A 65 -11.09 -24.27 0.34
N ALA A 66 -11.93 -24.23 -0.68
CA ALA A 66 -13.12 -25.06 -0.77
C ALA A 66 -13.12 -25.89 -2.05
N THR A 67 -13.80 -27.03 -2.01
CA THR A 67 -14.19 -27.82 -3.17
C THR A 67 -15.70 -27.93 -3.19
N VAL A 68 -16.33 -27.46 -4.26
CA VAL A 68 -17.77 -27.60 -4.52
C VAL A 68 -17.97 -28.61 -5.64
N THR A 69 -18.89 -29.55 -5.45
CA THR A 69 -19.26 -30.57 -6.43
C THR A 69 -20.73 -30.50 -6.77
N ILE A 70 -21.05 -30.49 -8.05
CA ILE A 70 -22.41 -30.62 -8.56
C ILE A 70 -22.54 -31.99 -9.24
N THR A 71 -23.45 -32.83 -8.74
CA THR A 71 -23.72 -34.16 -9.28
C THR A 71 -25.02 -34.14 -10.08
N ASP A 72 -24.93 -34.61 -11.32
CA ASP A 72 -26.02 -34.68 -12.32
C ASP A 72 -26.74 -33.35 -12.58
N GLY A 73 -26.13 -32.22 -12.19
CA GLY A 73 -26.74 -30.89 -12.26
C GLY A 73 -27.81 -30.63 -11.19
N GLU A 74 -28.02 -31.56 -10.26
CA GLU A 74 -29.15 -31.53 -9.33
C GLU A 74 -28.71 -31.38 -7.86
N THR A 75 -27.53 -31.90 -7.52
CA THR A 75 -27.11 -32.04 -6.12
C THR A 75 -25.77 -31.36 -5.86
N LEU A 76 -25.70 -30.48 -4.87
CA LEU A 76 -24.48 -29.80 -4.41
C LEU A 76 -23.95 -30.46 -3.13
N SER A 77 -22.67 -30.78 -3.16
CA SER A 77 -21.87 -31.10 -1.97
C SER A 77 -20.63 -30.20 -1.96
N ALA A 78 -20.20 -29.74 -0.80
CA ALA A 78 -19.03 -28.88 -0.66
C ALA A 78 -18.20 -29.24 0.56
N MET A 79 -16.88 -29.06 0.47
CA MET A 79 -15.94 -29.20 1.57
C MET A 79 -15.09 -27.93 1.65
N LEU A 80 -14.93 -27.37 2.83
CA LEU A 80 -14.24 -26.10 3.08
C LEU A 80 -13.20 -26.31 4.18
N ASP A 81 -11.92 -26.15 3.85
CA ASP A 81 -10.80 -26.26 4.78
C ASP A 81 -10.58 -24.93 5.52
N LEU A 82 -10.86 -24.93 6.82
CA LEU A 82 -10.68 -23.82 7.76
C LEU A 82 -9.67 -24.14 8.84
N SER A 83 -8.85 -25.19 8.67
CA SER A 83 -7.88 -25.65 9.67
C SER A 83 -6.84 -24.58 10.05
N SER A 84 -6.58 -23.62 9.15
CA SER A 84 -5.71 -22.46 9.36
C SER A 84 -6.43 -21.18 9.81
N VAL A 85 -7.75 -21.18 9.91
CA VAL A 85 -8.56 -19.99 10.24
C VAL A 85 -9.07 -20.10 11.67
N ALA A 86 -8.56 -19.22 12.56
CA ALA A 86 -8.96 -19.23 13.95
C ALA A 86 -10.30 -18.51 14.18
N GLY A 87 -11.08 -19.00 15.15
CA GLY A 87 -12.27 -18.30 15.63
C GLY A 87 -13.42 -18.19 14.62
N VAL A 88 -13.54 -19.15 13.71
CA VAL A 88 -14.67 -19.27 12.78
C VAL A 88 -15.98 -19.38 13.56
N THR A 89 -16.99 -18.66 13.11
CA THR A 89 -18.33 -18.61 13.71
C THR A 89 -19.45 -19.03 12.75
N GLY A 90 -19.18 -19.06 11.45
CA GLY A 90 -20.12 -19.47 10.42
C GLY A 90 -19.47 -19.47 9.04
N ALA A 91 -20.00 -20.25 8.11
CA ALA A 91 -19.64 -20.20 6.70
C ALA A 91 -20.87 -20.56 5.85
N HIS A 92 -21.00 -19.89 4.70
CA HIS A 92 -22.18 -19.98 3.86
C HIS A 92 -21.82 -19.90 2.38
N ILE A 93 -22.66 -20.49 1.53
CA ILE A 93 -22.75 -20.11 0.11
C ILE A 93 -23.85 -19.07 -0.02
N HIS A 94 -23.56 -17.97 -0.69
CA HIS A 94 -24.47 -16.87 -0.97
C HIS A 94 -24.73 -16.75 -2.48
N ALA A 95 -25.88 -16.18 -2.83
CA ALA A 95 -26.21 -15.78 -4.20
C ALA A 95 -25.99 -14.28 -4.39
N GLY A 96 -24.88 -13.91 -5.01
CA GLY A 96 -24.50 -12.52 -5.30
C GLY A 96 -23.33 -12.44 -6.28
N GLU A 97 -23.40 -11.43 -7.14
CA GLU A 97 -22.36 -11.08 -8.11
C GLU A 97 -21.07 -10.61 -7.42
N VAL A 98 -19.99 -10.56 -8.20
CA VAL A 98 -18.67 -10.15 -7.74
C VAL A 98 -18.71 -8.71 -7.25
N GLY A 99 -18.29 -8.45 -6.00
CA GLY A 99 -18.35 -7.11 -5.42
C GLY A 99 -19.71 -6.70 -4.83
N ILE A 100 -20.70 -7.61 -4.82
CA ILE A 100 -22.05 -7.40 -4.26
C ILE A 100 -22.36 -8.46 -3.19
N ASN A 101 -23.03 -8.07 -2.10
CA ASN A 101 -23.48 -8.99 -1.05
C ASN A 101 -24.84 -9.61 -1.42
N GLY A 102 -24.97 -10.90 -1.15
CA GLY A 102 -26.12 -11.71 -1.53
C GLY A 102 -26.81 -12.43 -0.37
N ASP A 103 -27.99 -12.99 -0.65
CA ASP A 103 -28.71 -13.84 0.31
C ASP A 103 -28.01 -15.19 0.50
N VAL A 104 -28.09 -15.76 1.71
CA VAL A 104 -27.59 -17.12 1.99
C VAL A 104 -28.43 -18.14 1.23
N VAL A 105 -27.78 -19.01 0.46
CA VAL A 105 -28.42 -20.13 -0.25
C VAL A 105 -28.13 -21.48 0.41
N PHE A 106 -26.91 -21.69 0.91
CA PHE A 106 -26.53 -22.92 1.62
C PHE A 106 -25.69 -22.57 2.85
N ALA A 107 -25.82 -23.35 3.91
CA ALA A 107 -25.03 -23.19 5.13
C ALA A 107 -24.10 -24.38 5.30
N PHE A 108 -22.83 -24.13 5.58
CA PHE A 108 -21.89 -25.18 5.94
C PHE A 108 -22.14 -25.65 7.36
N SER A 109 -22.03 -26.95 7.60
CA SER A 109 -21.97 -27.54 8.92
C SER A 109 -20.53 -27.90 9.29
N ASP A 110 -20.16 -27.63 10.53
CA ASP A 110 -18.94 -28.16 11.14
C ASP A 110 -19.06 -29.69 11.23
N ASP A 111 -18.14 -30.41 10.59
CA ASP A 111 -18.13 -31.88 10.58
C ASP A 111 -17.44 -32.48 11.82
N ASP A 112 -17.01 -31.63 12.78
CA ASP A 112 -16.21 -31.98 13.97
C ASP A 112 -14.86 -32.66 13.62
N MET A 113 -14.41 -32.62 12.36
CA MET A 113 -13.13 -33.15 11.88
C MET A 113 -12.19 -32.01 11.51
N ASP A 114 -11.09 -31.89 12.25
CA ASP A 114 -9.85 -31.14 11.91
C ASP A 114 -9.93 -29.73 11.27
N GLY A 115 -11.07 -29.04 11.37
CA GLY A 115 -11.29 -27.73 10.76
C GLY A 115 -11.90 -27.77 9.36
N SER A 116 -12.41 -28.91 8.91
CA SER A 116 -13.20 -29.06 7.68
C SER A 116 -14.67 -28.79 7.94
N TRP A 117 -15.31 -28.00 7.10
CA TRP A 117 -16.75 -27.75 7.13
C TRP A 117 -17.38 -28.22 5.83
N GLU A 118 -18.61 -28.75 5.88
CA GLU A 118 -19.22 -29.40 4.73
C GLU A 118 -20.66 -28.98 4.44
N ILE A 119 -21.08 -29.18 3.19
CA ILE A 119 -22.47 -29.24 2.74
C ILE A 119 -22.65 -30.62 2.09
N GLN A 120 -23.68 -31.36 2.51
CA GLN A 120 -23.93 -32.72 2.02
C GLN A 120 -25.25 -32.81 1.25
N ASP A 121 -25.14 -33.15 -0.03
CA ASP A 121 -26.22 -33.58 -0.91
C ASP A 121 -27.45 -32.65 -0.93
N GLU A 122 -27.21 -31.34 -0.95
CA GLU A 122 -28.27 -30.33 -1.02
C GLU A 122 -28.80 -30.19 -2.46
N MET A 123 -30.12 -30.05 -2.61
CA MET A 123 -30.75 -29.86 -3.92
C MET A 123 -30.46 -28.45 -4.45
N VAL A 124 -30.02 -28.36 -5.69
CA VAL A 124 -29.79 -27.11 -6.42
C VAL A 124 -30.98 -26.85 -7.34
N SER A 125 -31.56 -25.66 -7.27
CA SER A 125 -32.58 -25.24 -8.24
C SER A 125 -31.94 -24.85 -9.57
N ASP A 126 -32.72 -24.90 -10.65
CA ASP A 126 -32.27 -24.44 -11.98
C ASP A 126 -31.72 -23.00 -11.94
N ASP A 127 -32.34 -22.13 -11.13
CA ASP A 127 -31.90 -20.74 -10.95
C ASP A 127 -30.55 -20.66 -10.22
N GLN A 128 -30.33 -21.46 -9.18
CA GLN A 128 -29.05 -21.52 -8.46
C GLN A 128 -27.93 -22.10 -9.33
N LEU A 129 -28.23 -23.11 -10.15
CA LEU A 129 -27.27 -23.66 -11.10
C LEU A 129 -26.91 -22.63 -12.17
N ALA A 130 -27.89 -21.88 -12.68
CA ALA A 130 -27.65 -20.79 -13.62
C ALA A 130 -26.77 -19.69 -12.99
N MET A 131 -27.03 -19.31 -11.73
CA MET A 131 -26.19 -18.37 -10.99
C MET A 131 -24.76 -18.91 -10.84
N LEU A 132 -24.57 -20.18 -10.46
CA LEU A 132 -23.24 -20.79 -10.36
C LEU A 132 -22.48 -20.69 -11.68
N LEU A 133 -23.12 -21.06 -12.79
CA LEU A 133 -22.51 -21.02 -14.12
C LEU A 133 -22.21 -19.60 -14.60
N ALA A 134 -22.97 -18.61 -14.13
CA ALA A 134 -22.72 -17.20 -14.38
C ALA A 134 -21.67 -16.58 -13.41
N GLY A 135 -21.13 -17.36 -12.47
CA GLY A 135 -20.21 -16.86 -11.45
C GLY A 135 -20.90 -16.03 -10.36
N GLY A 136 -22.21 -16.19 -10.16
CA GLY A 136 -23.04 -15.46 -9.19
C GLY A 136 -23.23 -16.15 -7.83
N LEU A 137 -22.50 -17.22 -7.53
CA LEU A 137 -22.44 -17.81 -6.18
C LEU A 137 -21.06 -17.62 -5.56
N TYR A 138 -21.00 -17.31 -4.26
CA TYR A 138 -19.75 -17.18 -3.52
C TYR A 138 -19.81 -17.85 -2.16
N ILE A 139 -18.65 -18.22 -1.64
CA ILE A 139 -18.49 -18.72 -0.27
C ILE A 139 -18.00 -17.57 0.61
N ASN A 140 -18.57 -17.44 1.80
CA ASN A 140 -18.16 -16.49 2.83
C ASN A 140 -17.83 -17.22 4.14
N VAL A 141 -16.83 -16.75 4.87
CA VAL A 141 -16.44 -17.25 6.19
C VAL A 141 -16.45 -16.11 7.19
N HIS A 142 -17.19 -16.28 8.28
CA HIS A 142 -17.26 -15.32 9.38
C HIS A 142 -16.39 -15.77 10.53
N THR A 143 -15.64 -14.85 11.13
CA THR A 143 -14.90 -15.10 12.37
C THR A 143 -15.37 -14.19 13.49
N SER A 144 -15.00 -14.54 14.71
CA SER A 144 -15.21 -13.67 15.87
C SER A 144 -14.51 -12.30 15.74
N ALA A 145 -13.46 -12.19 14.92
CA ALA A 145 -12.79 -10.93 14.64
C ALA A 145 -13.53 -10.13 13.55
N GLN A 146 -14.11 -10.82 12.56
CA GLN A 146 -14.84 -10.22 11.45
C GLN A 146 -16.23 -10.87 11.30
N ALA A 147 -17.17 -10.42 12.14
CA ALA A 147 -18.51 -11.00 12.20
C ALA A 147 -19.31 -10.82 10.90
N SER A 148 -19.03 -9.77 10.13
CA SER A 148 -19.69 -9.52 8.83
C SER A 148 -19.14 -10.36 7.68
N GLY A 149 -18.04 -11.09 7.90
CA GLY A 149 -17.29 -11.83 6.87
C GLY A 149 -15.81 -11.48 6.94
N GLU A 150 -14.94 -12.49 6.94
CA GLU A 150 -13.48 -12.35 6.88
C GLU A 150 -12.91 -12.79 5.53
N LEU A 151 -13.42 -13.89 4.97
CA LEU A 151 -12.90 -14.49 3.75
C LEU A 151 -14.03 -14.76 2.76
N ARG A 152 -13.87 -14.28 1.52
CA ARG A 152 -14.80 -14.52 0.43
C ARG A 152 -14.10 -15.15 -0.76
N GLY A 153 -14.82 -16.00 -1.49
CA GLY A 153 -14.34 -16.58 -2.75
C GLY A 153 -15.50 -16.87 -3.70
N GLN A 154 -15.43 -16.33 -4.92
CA GLN A 154 -16.45 -16.61 -5.94
C GLN A 154 -16.31 -18.05 -6.48
N ILE A 155 -17.43 -18.74 -6.70
CA ILE A 155 -17.46 -20.05 -7.36
C ILE A 155 -17.50 -19.80 -8.87
N LEU A 156 -16.37 -20.05 -9.53
CA LEU A 156 -16.15 -19.74 -10.94
C LEU A 156 -15.98 -21.01 -11.79
N VAL A 157 -16.36 -20.92 -13.06
CA VAL A 157 -15.97 -21.91 -14.08
C VAL A 157 -14.60 -21.57 -14.69
N GLU A 158 -14.01 -22.49 -15.45
CA GLU A 158 -12.64 -22.35 -15.99
C GLU A 158 -12.41 -21.11 -16.85
N SER A 159 -13.43 -20.64 -17.59
CA SER A 159 -13.31 -19.43 -18.41
C SER A 159 -13.41 -18.13 -17.63
N GLN A 160 -13.83 -18.18 -16.37
CA GLN A 160 -14.12 -17.01 -15.55
C GLN A 160 -12.97 -16.67 -14.59
N SER A 161 -12.91 -15.40 -14.21
CA SER A 161 -11.91 -14.88 -13.29
C SER A 161 -12.41 -13.68 -12.52
N VAL A 162 -11.85 -13.49 -11.32
CA VAL A 162 -12.01 -12.29 -10.52
C VAL A 162 -10.66 -11.61 -10.32
N HIS A 163 -10.67 -10.29 -10.48
CA HIS A 163 -9.56 -9.39 -10.22
C HIS A 163 -9.98 -8.38 -9.17
N VAL A 164 -9.11 -8.16 -8.19
CA VAL A 164 -9.37 -7.24 -7.09
C VAL A 164 -8.23 -6.22 -7.04
N PHE A 165 -8.55 -4.96 -6.80
CA PHE A 165 -7.56 -3.88 -6.78
C PHE A 165 -7.98 -2.76 -5.82
N MET A 166 -6.99 -2.00 -5.37
CA MET A 166 -7.20 -0.80 -4.56
C MET A 166 -7.01 0.45 -5.41
N LEU A 167 -7.83 1.47 -5.17
CA LEU A 167 -7.68 2.80 -5.73
C LEU A 167 -7.05 3.72 -4.68
N LYS A 168 -6.00 4.43 -5.07
CA LYS A 168 -5.28 5.43 -4.24
C LYS A 168 -4.86 6.62 -5.09
N GLY A 169 -4.72 7.79 -4.48
CA GLY A 169 -4.28 9.00 -5.19
C GLY A 169 -2.85 8.89 -5.73
N GLU A 170 -1.97 8.16 -5.06
CA GLU A 170 -0.59 7.90 -5.51
C GLU A 170 -0.51 7.11 -6.84
N GLN A 171 -1.57 6.36 -7.18
CA GLN A 171 -1.63 5.64 -8.45
C GLN A 171 -2.10 6.51 -9.63
N GLU A 172 -2.73 7.67 -9.37
CA GLU A 172 -3.19 8.60 -10.39
C GLU A 172 -2.00 9.23 -11.11
N VAL A 173 -2.19 9.68 -12.36
CA VAL A 173 -1.11 10.24 -13.18
C VAL A 173 -1.52 11.63 -13.68
N PRO A 174 -0.94 12.72 -13.14
CA PRO A 174 0.00 12.76 -12.01
C PRO A 174 -0.64 12.36 -10.68
N SER A 175 0.18 12.00 -9.69
CA SER A 175 -0.32 11.58 -8.38
C SER A 175 -1.08 12.69 -7.66
N VAL A 176 -2.06 12.28 -6.86
CA VAL A 176 -2.91 13.18 -6.08
C VAL A 176 -2.72 12.88 -4.60
N TYR A 177 -2.44 13.92 -3.82
CA TYR A 177 -2.46 13.85 -2.36
C TYR A 177 -3.90 13.94 -1.88
N THR A 178 -4.48 12.80 -1.53
CA THR A 178 -5.86 12.70 -1.03
C THR A 178 -5.95 11.57 -0.01
N SER A 179 -6.85 11.71 0.96
CA SER A 179 -7.25 10.61 1.84
C SER A 179 -8.22 9.65 1.16
N ALA A 180 -8.77 10.03 0.00
CA ALA A 180 -9.68 9.20 -0.77
C ALA A 180 -9.06 7.84 -1.12
N TYR A 181 -9.89 6.81 -1.09
CA TYR A 181 -9.51 5.46 -1.50
C TYR A 181 -10.70 4.69 -2.02
N GLY A 182 -10.41 3.57 -2.67
CA GLY A 182 -11.46 2.65 -3.10
C GLY A 182 -10.98 1.21 -3.24
N HIS A 183 -11.95 0.32 -3.39
CA HIS A 183 -11.76 -1.10 -3.66
C HIS A 183 -12.56 -1.47 -4.88
N GLY A 184 -11.92 -2.14 -5.84
CA GLY A 184 -12.54 -2.56 -7.08
C GLY A 184 -12.49 -4.05 -7.27
N TYR A 185 -13.54 -4.57 -7.91
CA TYR A 185 -13.73 -5.97 -8.25
C TYR A 185 -14.10 -6.05 -9.72
N VAL A 186 -13.40 -6.88 -10.47
CA VAL A 186 -13.70 -7.15 -11.88
C VAL A 186 -13.92 -8.64 -12.06
N PHE A 187 -15.10 -8.99 -12.53
CA PHE A 187 -15.39 -10.30 -13.09
C PHE A 187 -15.13 -10.26 -14.60
N TYR A 188 -14.50 -11.31 -15.12
CA TYR A 188 -14.27 -11.47 -16.55
C TYR A 188 -14.47 -12.92 -16.99
N ASP A 189 -15.27 -13.13 -18.04
CA ASP A 189 -15.45 -14.43 -18.71
C ASP A 189 -14.77 -14.43 -20.08
N SER A 190 -13.66 -15.15 -20.18
CA SER A 190 -12.87 -15.28 -21.41
C SER A 190 -13.58 -16.03 -22.55
N ALA A 191 -14.64 -16.80 -22.26
CA ALA A 191 -15.39 -17.53 -23.29
C ALA A 191 -16.32 -16.61 -24.07
N THR A 192 -16.87 -15.59 -23.40
CA THR A 192 -17.83 -14.66 -23.98
C THR A 192 -17.21 -13.29 -24.25
N GLY A 193 -16.26 -12.87 -23.43
CA GLY A 193 -15.74 -11.50 -23.34
C GLY A 193 -16.50 -10.62 -22.34
N ALA A 194 -17.47 -11.18 -21.60
CA ALA A 194 -18.26 -10.43 -20.62
C ALA A 194 -17.37 -9.93 -19.48
N MET A 195 -17.60 -8.68 -19.08
CA MET A 195 -16.91 -8.03 -17.98
C MET A 195 -17.90 -7.28 -17.10
N GLU A 196 -17.80 -7.50 -15.80
CA GLU A 196 -18.52 -6.73 -14.79
C GLU A 196 -17.51 -6.08 -13.87
N THR A 197 -17.71 -4.81 -13.56
CA THR A 197 -16.83 -4.02 -12.69
C THR A 197 -17.66 -3.41 -11.58
N ASN A 198 -17.28 -3.61 -10.34
CA ASN A 198 -17.88 -2.99 -9.17
C ASN A 198 -16.78 -2.30 -8.35
N VAL A 199 -16.96 -1.03 -8.02
CA VAL A 199 -15.97 -0.23 -7.29
C VAL A 199 -16.65 0.54 -6.17
N TRP A 200 -16.11 0.41 -4.96
CA TRP A 200 -16.54 1.15 -3.79
C TRP A 200 -15.50 2.21 -3.44
N THR A 201 -15.96 3.41 -3.10
CA THR A 201 -15.10 4.57 -2.82
C THR A 201 -15.48 5.24 -1.51
N TRP A 202 -14.47 5.77 -0.82
CA TRP A 202 -14.61 6.50 0.43
C TRP A 202 -13.79 7.78 0.40
N ASP A 203 -14.22 8.76 1.19
CA ASP A 203 -13.59 10.08 1.33
C ASP A 203 -13.39 10.85 0.00
N VAL A 204 -14.20 10.52 -1.01
CA VAL A 204 -14.26 11.22 -2.30
C VAL A 204 -15.69 11.56 -2.67
N GLN A 205 -15.90 12.77 -3.21
CA GLN A 205 -17.16 13.16 -3.83
C GLN A 205 -17.08 12.90 -5.34
N GLY A 206 -17.22 11.63 -5.72
CA GLY A 206 -17.01 11.20 -7.10
C GLY A 206 -18.09 11.70 -8.07
N GLU A 207 -17.67 12.25 -9.21
CA GLU A 207 -18.55 12.78 -10.27
C GLU A 207 -18.59 11.89 -11.51
N ALA A 208 -17.53 11.11 -11.75
CA ALA A 208 -17.44 10.13 -12.83
C ALA A 208 -16.43 9.05 -12.47
N ALA A 209 -16.56 7.87 -13.07
CA ALA A 209 -15.56 6.81 -12.99
C ALA A 209 -15.48 6.05 -14.32
N HIS A 210 -14.29 5.56 -14.65
CA HIS A 210 -14.04 4.91 -15.93
C HIS A 210 -13.06 3.75 -15.79
N VAL A 211 -13.22 2.73 -16.63
CA VAL A 211 -12.16 1.79 -16.97
C VAL A 211 -11.38 2.36 -18.15
N HIS A 212 -10.06 2.36 -18.05
CA HIS A 212 -9.13 2.85 -19.07
C HIS A 212 -8.13 1.78 -19.48
N ALA A 213 -7.54 1.94 -20.66
CA ALA A 213 -6.45 1.11 -21.17
C ALA A 213 -5.11 1.85 -21.11
N GLY A 214 -4.30 1.55 -20.08
CA GLY A 214 -2.97 2.08 -19.86
C GLY A 214 -2.19 1.30 -18.79
N GLN A 215 -0.86 1.20 -18.98
CA GLN A 215 0.04 0.61 -18.00
C GLN A 215 0.09 1.44 -16.71
N ALA A 216 0.56 0.84 -15.62
CA ALA A 216 0.83 1.58 -14.38
C ALA A 216 1.77 2.77 -14.68
N GLY A 217 1.40 3.95 -14.19
CA GLY A 217 2.11 5.20 -14.49
C GLY A 217 1.81 5.89 -15.83
N LEU A 218 0.93 5.33 -16.68
CA LEU A 218 0.52 5.96 -17.95
C LEU A 218 -1.00 6.18 -18.01
N SER A 219 -1.42 7.33 -18.54
CA SER A 219 -2.83 7.59 -18.86
C SER A 219 -3.25 6.90 -20.16
N GLY A 220 -4.47 6.38 -20.17
CA GLY A 220 -5.03 5.57 -21.25
C GLY A 220 -6.31 6.12 -21.86
N GLY A 221 -6.71 5.56 -23.01
CA GLY A 221 -8.06 5.80 -23.56
C GLY A 221 -9.14 5.16 -22.69
N VAL A 222 -10.35 5.71 -22.71
CA VAL A 222 -11.52 5.13 -22.00
C VAL A 222 -11.95 3.84 -22.71
N VAL A 223 -12.03 2.75 -21.94
CA VAL A 223 -12.60 1.46 -22.33
C VAL A 223 -14.10 1.44 -22.01
N LEU A 224 -14.45 1.81 -20.78
CA LEU A 224 -15.82 1.78 -20.29
C LEU A 224 -16.08 2.95 -19.34
N ALA A 225 -17.24 3.60 -19.47
CA ALA A 225 -17.74 4.51 -18.44
C ALA A 225 -18.54 3.71 -17.41
N LEU A 226 -18.26 3.94 -16.13
CA LEU A 226 -19.01 3.34 -15.04
C LEU A 226 -20.19 4.25 -14.65
N GLU A 227 -21.25 3.62 -14.16
CA GLU A 227 -22.47 4.26 -13.68
C GLU A 227 -22.50 4.19 -12.15
N MET A 228 -23.22 5.11 -11.50
CA MET A 228 -23.43 5.03 -10.05
C MET A 228 -24.30 3.80 -9.74
N GLY A 229 -23.82 2.97 -8.82
CA GLY A 229 -24.56 1.83 -8.28
C GLY A 229 -25.62 2.25 -7.26
N GLU A 230 -26.27 1.27 -6.63
CA GLU A 230 -27.30 1.54 -5.62
C GLU A 230 -26.73 2.00 -4.26
N GLY A 231 -25.48 1.63 -3.97
CA GLY A 231 -24.77 2.00 -2.74
C GLY A 231 -24.12 3.39 -2.81
N GLU A 232 -24.03 4.08 -1.67
CA GLU A 232 -23.23 5.30 -1.57
C GLU A 232 -21.76 5.01 -1.89
N GLY A 233 -21.17 5.78 -2.79
CA GLY A 233 -19.79 5.59 -3.25
C GLY A 233 -19.57 4.39 -4.17
N MET A 234 -20.64 3.70 -4.60
CA MET A 234 -20.56 2.55 -5.50
C MET A 234 -20.61 2.98 -6.98
N TRP A 235 -19.71 2.42 -7.77
CA TRP A 235 -19.66 2.53 -9.23
C TRP A 235 -19.73 1.13 -9.84
N GLN A 236 -20.44 1.00 -10.95
CA GLN A 236 -20.61 -0.28 -11.63
C GLN A 236 -20.55 -0.16 -13.15
N SER A 237 -20.14 -1.23 -13.82
CA SER A 237 -20.25 -1.32 -15.29
C SER A 237 -21.72 -1.39 -15.72
N PRO A 238 -22.10 -0.81 -16.87
CA PRO A 238 -23.40 -1.06 -17.49
C PRO A 238 -23.64 -2.55 -17.76
N ASP A 239 -24.90 -2.99 -17.65
CA ASP A 239 -25.31 -4.37 -17.91
C ASP A 239 -24.87 -4.86 -19.29
N GLY A 240 -24.27 -6.05 -19.35
CA GLY A 240 -23.83 -6.67 -20.59
C GLY A 240 -22.59 -6.01 -21.21
N SER A 241 -21.77 -5.35 -20.39
CA SER A 241 -20.45 -4.86 -20.80
C SER A 241 -19.55 -6.00 -21.29
N MET A 242 -18.81 -5.74 -22.37
CA MET A 242 -17.96 -6.73 -23.03
C MET A 242 -16.62 -6.10 -23.38
N LEU A 243 -15.54 -6.84 -23.18
CA LEU A 243 -14.23 -6.47 -23.72
C LEU A 243 -14.07 -6.96 -25.15
N THR A 244 -13.41 -6.14 -25.97
CA THR A 244 -12.85 -6.57 -27.25
C THR A 244 -11.64 -7.49 -27.02
N GLY A 245 -11.18 -8.18 -28.07
CA GLY A 245 -10.00 -9.06 -27.95
C GLY A 245 -8.71 -8.32 -27.58
N ASP A 246 -8.57 -7.07 -28.01
CA ASP A 246 -7.42 -6.23 -27.66
C ASP A 246 -7.49 -5.80 -26.18
N GLU A 247 -8.66 -5.35 -25.71
CA GLU A 247 -8.87 -4.97 -24.30
C GLU A 247 -8.75 -6.17 -23.35
N ALA A 248 -9.21 -7.35 -23.77
CA ALA A 248 -9.00 -8.59 -23.01
C ALA A 248 -7.50 -8.94 -22.89
N SER A 249 -6.73 -8.68 -23.94
CA SER A 249 -5.27 -8.86 -23.89
C SER A 249 -4.62 -7.84 -22.95
N GLN A 250 -5.13 -6.60 -22.93
CA GLN A 250 -4.69 -5.56 -21.99
C GLN A 250 -5.03 -5.90 -20.54
N LEU A 251 -6.22 -6.45 -20.25
CA LEU A 251 -6.60 -6.94 -18.93
C LEU A 251 -5.59 -7.99 -18.43
N MET A 252 -5.30 -8.98 -19.26
CA MET A 252 -4.35 -10.06 -18.93
C MET A 252 -2.89 -9.59 -18.81
N ALA A 253 -2.56 -8.44 -19.42
CA ALA A 253 -1.25 -7.81 -19.36
C ALA A 253 -1.12 -6.77 -18.24
N ALA A 254 -2.11 -6.68 -17.34
CA ALA A 254 -2.23 -5.67 -16.28
C ALA A 254 -2.21 -4.23 -16.82
N GLU A 255 -2.84 -3.99 -17.97
CA GLU A 255 -2.87 -2.69 -18.67
C GLU A 255 -4.27 -2.05 -18.66
N LEU A 256 -5.19 -2.54 -17.84
CA LEU A 256 -6.44 -1.83 -17.55
C LEU A 256 -6.40 -1.24 -16.14
N TYR A 257 -7.01 -0.08 -15.95
CA TYR A 257 -7.15 0.56 -14.65
C TYR A 257 -8.51 1.23 -14.50
N VAL A 258 -8.94 1.44 -13.26
CA VAL A 258 -10.09 2.30 -12.96
C VAL A 258 -9.59 3.60 -12.35
N ASN A 259 -10.21 4.72 -12.72
CA ASN A 259 -10.09 5.97 -11.98
C ASN A 259 -11.46 6.52 -11.61
N VAL A 260 -11.47 7.39 -10.60
CA VAL A 260 -12.64 8.11 -10.11
C VAL A 260 -12.29 9.59 -10.04
N HIS A 261 -13.15 10.42 -10.60
CA HIS A 261 -12.96 11.86 -10.75
C HIS A 261 -13.77 12.61 -9.71
N SER A 262 -13.27 13.76 -9.24
CA SER A 262 -14.02 14.70 -8.40
C SER A 262 -13.97 16.10 -8.99
N SER A 263 -14.74 17.02 -8.40
CA SER A 263 -14.73 18.43 -8.81
C SER A 263 -13.37 19.11 -8.61
N GLU A 264 -12.58 18.64 -7.63
CA GLU A 264 -11.24 19.16 -7.34
C GLU A 264 -10.18 18.53 -8.27
N HIS A 265 -10.42 17.29 -8.71
CA HIS A 265 -9.51 16.53 -9.56
C HIS A 265 -10.21 15.97 -10.80
N ALA A 266 -10.51 16.85 -11.75
CA ALA A 266 -11.22 16.49 -12.98
C ALA A 266 -10.47 15.47 -13.87
N GLY A 267 -9.13 15.36 -13.74
CA GLY A 267 -8.32 14.33 -14.43
C GLY A 267 -8.41 12.93 -13.82
N GLY A 268 -8.91 12.83 -12.58
CA GLY A 268 -8.88 11.65 -11.72
C GLY A 268 -8.36 12.06 -10.34
N GLU A 269 -9.02 11.62 -9.27
CA GLU A 269 -8.58 11.80 -7.88
C GLU A 269 -7.90 10.54 -7.35
N ILE A 270 -8.48 9.38 -7.63
CA ILE A 270 -7.96 8.07 -7.23
C ILE A 270 -7.96 7.12 -8.42
N ARG A 271 -6.91 6.31 -8.52
CA ARG A 271 -6.73 5.29 -9.56
C ARG A 271 -6.32 3.95 -8.96
N GLY A 272 -6.74 2.86 -9.60
CA GLY A 272 -6.34 1.50 -9.25
C GLY A 272 -6.07 0.67 -10.50
N GLN A 273 -4.85 0.14 -10.63
CA GLN A 273 -4.52 -0.79 -11.71
C GLN A 273 -5.24 -2.12 -11.49
N ILE A 274 -5.88 -2.67 -12.52
CA ILE A 274 -6.53 -3.99 -12.47
C ILE A 274 -5.44 -5.04 -12.67
N LEU A 275 -5.16 -5.82 -11.62
CA LEU A 275 -4.06 -6.79 -11.60
C LEU A 275 -4.57 -8.24 -11.72
N PRO A 276 -4.07 -9.03 -12.69
CA PRO A 276 -4.13 -10.49 -12.63
C PRO A 276 -3.32 -11.06 -11.45
N GLU A 277 -3.51 -12.33 -11.06
CA GLU A 277 -2.92 -12.89 -9.80
C GLU A 277 -1.42 -12.74 -9.74
N ASP A 278 -0.79 -13.00 -10.88
CA ASP A 278 0.64 -13.12 -10.97
C ASP A 278 1.31 -11.76 -11.02
N TYR A 279 0.55 -10.67 -11.06
CA TYR A 279 1.08 -9.31 -11.13
C TYR A 279 1.18 -8.68 -9.76
N GLN A 280 2.37 -8.18 -9.46
CA GLN A 280 2.61 -7.28 -8.34
C GLN A 280 2.75 -5.85 -8.86
N LEU A 281 2.00 -4.91 -8.28
CA LEU A 281 2.24 -3.47 -8.45
C LEU A 281 3.18 -2.96 -7.37
N MET A 282 4.11 -2.10 -7.79
CA MET A 282 5.02 -1.33 -6.95
C MET A 282 4.90 0.14 -7.35
N VAL A 283 4.65 1.01 -6.37
CA VAL A 283 4.61 2.46 -6.54
C VAL A 283 5.62 3.03 -5.55
N PHE A 284 6.56 3.84 -6.03
CA PHE A 284 7.68 4.30 -5.21
C PHE A 284 8.09 5.74 -5.58
N PRO A 285 8.25 6.64 -4.60
CA PRO A 285 8.70 8.00 -4.86
C PRO A 285 10.19 8.01 -5.23
N LEU A 286 10.57 8.96 -6.08
CA LEU A 286 11.97 9.31 -6.34
C LEU A 286 12.26 10.68 -5.73
N SER A 287 13.33 10.76 -4.95
CA SER A 287 13.77 12.02 -4.32
C SER A 287 15.28 12.11 -4.21
N GLY A 288 15.81 13.33 -4.12
CA GLY A 288 17.23 13.56 -3.85
C GLY A 288 17.65 13.08 -2.46
N MET A 289 16.74 13.10 -1.48
CA MET A 289 16.97 12.54 -0.14
C MET A 289 17.20 11.02 -0.13
N GLN A 290 16.84 10.31 -1.20
CA GLN A 290 17.13 8.88 -1.32
C GLN A 290 18.48 8.60 -1.98
N GLU A 291 19.11 9.59 -2.64
CA GLU A 291 20.46 9.43 -3.21
C GLU A 291 21.48 9.10 -2.12
N VAL A 292 22.59 8.46 -2.50
CA VAL A 292 23.66 8.11 -1.55
C VAL A 292 24.99 8.66 -2.08
N PRO A 293 25.53 9.76 -1.52
CA PRO A 293 24.95 10.61 -0.46
C PRO A 293 23.72 11.39 -0.95
N GLN A 294 22.93 11.93 -0.01
CA GLN A 294 21.72 12.69 -0.34
C GLN A 294 22.04 13.92 -1.21
N VAL A 295 21.07 14.27 -2.06
CA VAL A 295 21.12 15.44 -2.94
C VAL A 295 20.02 16.42 -2.55
N ASP A 296 20.42 17.65 -2.25
CA ASP A 296 19.51 18.78 -2.07
C ASP A 296 19.07 19.31 -3.45
N THR A 297 17.82 19.00 -3.82
CA THR A 297 17.21 19.39 -5.09
C THR A 297 15.69 19.51 -4.94
N GLU A 298 15.10 20.41 -5.73
CA GLU A 298 13.64 20.54 -5.88
C GLU A 298 13.08 19.47 -6.83
N ALA A 299 13.93 18.74 -7.55
CA ALA A 299 13.51 17.69 -8.45
C ALA A 299 12.81 16.56 -7.67
N THR A 300 11.75 16.02 -8.27
CA THR A 300 10.99 14.91 -7.71
C THR A 300 10.66 13.90 -8.80
N GLY A 301 10.24 12.70 -8.40
CA GLY A 301 9.69 11.76 -9.35
C GLY A 301 8.82 10.71 -8.70
N LEU A 302 8.13 9.96 -9.54
CA LEU A 302 7.29 8.84 -9.13
C LEU A 302 7.49 7.68 -10.09
N GLY A 303 7.72 6.51 -9.50
CA GLY A 303 7.93 5.26 -10.19
C GLY A 303 6.76 4.31 -10.03
N TYR A 304 6.43 3.62 -11.10
CA TYR A 304 5.41 2.59 -11.17
C TYR A 304 6.02 1.37 -11.82
N ALA A 305 5.87 0.20 -11.21
CA ALA A 305 6.31 -1.05 -11.80
C ALA A 305 5.27 -2.15 -11.62
N THR A 306 5.03 -2.91 -12.68
CA THR A 306 4.28 -4.16 -12.63
C THR A 306 5.22 -5.31 -12.95
N LEU A 307 5.31 -6.30 -12.05
CA LEU A 307 6.05 -7.53 -12.26
C LEU A 307 5.07 -8.70 -12.41
N ASN A 308 5.13 -9.41 -13.53
CA ASN A 308 4.48 -10.70 -13.67
C ASN A 308 5.39 -11.80 -13.09
N SER A 309 5.04 -12.34 -11.93
CA SER A 309 5.82 -13.32 -11.17
C SER A 309 5.90 -14.70 -11.84
N SER A 310 4.98 -15.01 -12.76
CA SER A 310 4.96 -16.27 -13.51
C SER A 310 5.91 -16.24 -14.71
N SER A 311 5.93 -15.13 -15.45
CA SER A 311 6.76 -14.99 -16.65
C SER A 311 8.09 -14.29 -16.38
N GLY A 312 8.15 -13.41 -15.38
CA GLY A 312 9.25 -12.50 -15.11
C GLY A 312 9.18 -11.18 -15.88
N GLU A 313 8.10 -10.89 -16.61
CA GLU A 313 7.96 -9.61 -17.32
C GLU A 313 7.89 -8.45 -16.33
N LEU A 314 8.80 -7.48 -16.49
CA LEU A 314 8.81 -6.21 -15.76
C LEU A 314 8.44 -5.08 -16.72
N LYS A 315 7.40 -4.33 -16.37
CA LYS A 315 7.11 -3.02 -16.97
C LYS A 315 7.30 -1.97 -15.89
N LEU A 316 8.18 -1.00 -16.12
CA LEU A 316 8.45 0.10 -15.19
C LEU A 316 8.40 1.43 -15.93
N ASN A 317 7.74 2.40 -15.30
CA ASN A 317 7.62 3.79 -15.73
C ASN A 317 8.05 4.71 -14.58
N ALA A 318 9.05 5.55 -14.79
CA ALA A 318 9.52 6.55 -13.84
C ALA A 318 9.33 7.95 -14.45
N HIS A 319 8.46 8.74 -13.85
CA HIS A 319 8.21 10.12 -14.26
C HIS A 319 8.99 11.06 -13.34
N VAL A 320 9.79 11.96 -13.91
CA VAL A 320 10.52 13.00 -13.16
C VAL A 320 10.01 14.39 -13.49
N PHE A 321 10.11 15.27 -12.50
CA PHE A 321 9.64 16.65 -12.50
C PHE A 321 10.77 17.58 -12.06
N ASP A 322 10.70 18.84 -12.51
CA ASP A 322 11.63 19.91 -12.15
C ASP A 322 13.12 19.62 -12.41
N MET A 323 13.41 18.69 -13.31
CA MET A 323 14.77 18.36 -13.77
C MET A 323 14.83 18.13 -15.29
N THR A 324 16.04 18.14 -15.85
CA THR A 324 16.32 17.61 -17.20
C THR A 324 17.16 16.34 -17.07
N ALA A 325 16.50 15.19 -17.19
CA ALA A 325 17.18 13.91 -17.06
C ALA A 325 18.08 13.59 -18.27
N THR A 326 19.30 13.15 -18.02
CA THR A 326 20.28 12.76 -19.03
C THR A 326 20.36 11.24 -19.22
N ALA A 327 20.03 10.48 -18.17
CA ALA A 327 19.93 9.02 -18.17
C ALA A 327 19.08 8.56 -17.00
N ALA A 328 18.52 7.35 -17.09
CA ALA A 328 17.92 6.66 -15.96
C ALA A 328 18.18 5.15 -16.02
N HIS A 329 18.33 4.53 -14.85
CA HIS A 329 18.68 3.11 -14.74
C HIS A 329 17.94 2.46 -13.56
N VAL A 330 17.70 1.15 -13.67
CA VAL A 330 17.44 0.31 -12.50
C VAL A 330 18.76 -0.29 -12.06
N HIS A 331 19.11 -0.11 -10.80
CA HIS A 331 20.29 -0.69 -10.17
C HIS A 331 19.90 -1.83 -9.23
N GLN A 332 20.81 -2.78 -9.02
CA GLN A 332 20.67 -3.82 -8.01
C GLN A 332 21.42 -3.40 -6.73
N GLY A 333 20.69 -2.86 -5.75
CA GLY A 333 21.23 -2.46 -4.46
C GLY A 333 20.13 -2.24 -3.42
N GLU A 334 20.40 -2.67 -2.19
CA GLU A 334 19.54 -2.42 -1.04
C GLU A 334 19.53 -0.92 -0.65
N ILE A 335 18.63 -0.55 0.26
CA ILE A 335 18.55 0.81 0.80
C ILE A 335 19.92 1.29 1.33
N ALA A 336 20.28 2.54 1.07
CA ALA A 336 21.59 3.13 1.39
C ALA A 336 22.83 2.48 0.74
N MET A 337 22.67 1.53 -0.19
CA MET A 337 23.79 0.93 -0.95
C MET A 337 23.70 1.31 -2.43
N SER A 338 24.84 1.62 -3.02
CA SER A 338 24.99 1.76 -4.47
C SER A 338 25.21 0.37 -5.10
N GLY A 339 24.59 0.14 -6.24
CA GLY A 339 24.60 -1.14 -6.95
C GLY A 339 25.05 -1.03 -8.41
N ASP A 340 25.31 -2.17 -9.04
CA ASP A 340 25.53 -2.23 -10.49
C ASP A 340 24.23 -1.95 -11.26
N VAL A 341 24.35 -1.42 -12.47
CA VAL A 341 23.20 -1.22 -13.38
C VAL A 341 22.64 -2.58 -13.79
N ALA A 342 21.38 -2.83 -13.47
CA ALA A 342 20.63 -4.02 -13.87
C ALA A 342 19.88 -3.80 -15.20
N ILE A 343 19.25 -2.62 -15.36
CA ILE A 343 18.44 -2.29 -16.54
C ILE A 343 18.71 -0.85 -16.95
N MET A 344 18.94 -0.61 -18.25
CA MET A 344 18.94 0.73 -18.81
C MET A 344 17.52 1.15 -19.18
N LEU A 345 17.06 2.28 -18.65
CA LEU A 345 15.75 2.82 -19.01
C LEU A 345 15.86 3.68 -20.26
N GLU A 346 14.78 3.72 -21.03
CA GLU A 346 14.65 4.49 -22.25
C GLU A 346 13.76 5.70 -22.00
N ALA A 347 14.21 6.88 -22.43
CA ALA A 347 13.36 8.07 -22.41
C ALA A 347 12.19 7.86 -23.38
N ASN A 348 10.98 8.20 -22.92
CA ASN A 348 9.80 8.15 -23.76
C ASN A 348 9.82 9.32 -24.76
N SER A 349 9.51 9.05 -26.03
CA SER A 349 9.54 10.07 -27.08
C SER A 349 8.29 10.96 -27.13
N GLU A 350 7.21 10.56 -26.47
CA GLU A 350 5.91 11.24 -26.49
C GLU A 350 5.63 12.00 -25.20
N MET A 351 6.21 11.58 -24.07
CA MET A 351 6.05 12.19 -22.75
C MET A 351 7.40 12.62 -22.19
N ASP A 352 7.55 13.93 -21.99
CA ASP A 352 8.76 14.51 -21.40
C ASP A 352 8.91 14.10 -19.92
N GLY A 353 10.14 13.87 -19.49
CA GLY A 353 10.46 13.40 -18.14
C GLY A 353 10.10 11.94 -17.83
N LEU A 354 9.53 11.18 -18.79
CA LEU A 354 9.18 9.78 -18.57
C LEU A 354 10.32 8.85 -19.05
N TRP A 355 10.74 7.94 -18.17
CA TRP A 355 11.72 6.88 -18.43
C TRP A 355 11.11 5.52 -18.17
N GLN A 356 11.32 4.58 -19.09
CA GLN A 356 10.64 3.29 -19.03
C GLN A 356 11.57 2.11 -19.35
N THR A 357 11.21 0.93 -18.88
CA THR A 357 11.89 -0.31 -19.30
C THR A 357 11.74 -0.53 -20.80
N PRO A 358 12.77 -1.04 -21.51
CA PRO A 358 12.61 -1.52 -22.87
C PRO A 358 11.47 -2.55 -22.98
N ALA A 359 10.75 -2.54 -24.10
CA ALA A 359 9.63 -3.45 -24.31
C ALA A 359 10.06 -4.93 -24.20
N GLY A 360 9.29 -5.73 -23.45
CA GLY A 360 9.57 -7.16 -23.23
C GLY A 360 10.75 -7.43 -22.29
N THR A 361 11.03 -6.52 -21.35
CA THR A 361 12.04 -6.74 -20.31
C THR A 361 11.64 -7.93 -19.42
N MET A 362 12.51 -8.94 -19.34
CA MET A 362 12.28 -10.17 -18.57
C MET A 362 13.33 -10.33 -17.48
N LEU A 363 12.89 -10.64 -16.27
CA LEU A 363 13.75 -10.92 -15.11
C LEU A 363 13.84 -12.41 -14.84
N GLU A 364 15.03 -12.89 -14.51
CA GLU A 364 15.23 -14.24 -13.97
C GLU A 364 14.71 -14.34 -12.53
N ALA A 365 14.34 -15.55 -12.10
CA ALA A 365 13.68 -15.78 -10.81
C ALA A 365 14.47 -15.22 -9.60
N SER A 366 15.80 -15.29 -9.61
CA SER A 366 16.61 -14.71 -8.53
C SER A 366 16.55 -13.19 -8.49
N THR A 367 16.46 -12.54 -9.66
CA THR A 367 16.32 -11.08 -9.77
C THR A 367 14.93 -10.63 -9.37
N GLN A 368 13.88 -11.40 -9.73
CA GLN A 368 12.52 -11.17 -9.27
C GLN A 368 12.43 -11.23 -7.74
N ALA A 369 13.01 -12.26 -7.12
CA ALA A 369 13.05 -12.39 -5.66
C ALA A 369 13.78 -11.21 -5.00
N ALA A 370 14.92 -10.78 -5.57
CA ALA A 370 15.64 -9.62 -5.08
C ALA A 370 14.87 -8.30 -5.28
N LEU A 371 14.12 -8.14 -6.37
CA LEU A 371 13.25 -6.97 -6.60
C LEU A 371 12.13 -6.91 -5.56
N LEU A 372 11.41 -8.01 -5.35
CA LEU A 372 10.31 -8.11 -4.39
C LEU A 372 10.78 -7.95 -2.93
N ALA A 373 12.06 -8.26 -2.64
CA ALA A 373 12.69 -8.01 -1.35
C ALA A 373 13.20 -6.56 -1.18
N GLY A 374 12.92 -5.65 -2.12
CA GLY A 374 13.37 -4.26 -2.06
C GLY A 374 14.84 -4.07 -2.39
N GLY A 375 15.46 -4.98 -3.14
CA GLY A 375 16.89 -4.97 -3.50
C GLY A 375 17.24 -4.22 -4.78
N HIS A 376 16.34 -3.38 -5.30
CA HIS A 376 16.58 -2.57 -6.51
C HIS A 376 16.07 -1.15 -6.34
N TYR A 377 16.68 -0.22 -7.04
CA TYR A 377 16.25 1.18 -7.07
C TYR A 377 16.34 1.76 -8.48
N VAL A 378 15.47 2.73 -8.77
CA VAL A 378 15.65 3.60 -9.93
C VAL A 378 16.58 4.74 -9.56
N ASN A 379 17.48 5.10 -10.46
CA ASN A 379 18.38 6.25 -10.35
C ASN A 379 18.25 7.09 -11.62
N VAL A 380 18.10 8.40 -11.46
CA VAL A 380 17.94 9.35 -12.57
C VAL A 380 19.03 10.41 -12.47
N HIS A 381 19.70 10.67 -13.59
CA HIS A 381 20.87 11.54 -13.66
C HIS A 381 20.53 12.85 -14.34
N SER A 382 21.25 13.93 -14.01
CA SER A 382 21.24 15.19 -14.75
C SER A 382 22.66 15.64 -15.08
N ASP A 383 22.79 16.77 -15.78
CA ASP A 383 24.11 17.37 -16.05
C ASP A 383 24.79 17.85 -14.75
N ASP A 384 24.01 18.33 -13.78
CA ASP A 384 24.52 18.82 -12.49
C ASP A 384 24.87 17.65 -11.55
N PHE A 385 24.12 16.54 -11.63
CA PHE A 385 24.35 15.33 -10.84
C PHE A 385 24.52 14.09 -11.71
N PRO A 386 25.68 13.91 -12.37
CA PRO A 386 25.93 12.76 -13.24
C PRO A 386 26.03 11.43 -12.48
N GLY A 387 26.20 11.47 -11.16
CA GLY A 387 26.18 10.28 -10.29
C GLY A 387 24.78 9.82 -9.89
N GLY A 388 23.76 10.65 -10.14
CA GLY A 388 22.38 10.48 -9.65
C GLY A 388 21.89 11.77 -9.00
N GLU A 389 20.75 12.30 -9.46
CA GLU A 389 20.00 13.39 -8.83
C GLU A 389 18.82 12.87 -8.01
N LEU A 390 18.11 11.85 -8.53
CA LEU A 390 16.96 11.25 -7.89
C LEU A 390 17.07 9.73 -7.80
N ARG A 391 16.81 9.19 -6.60
CA ARG A 391 16.73 7.76 -6.35
C ARG A 391 15.35 7.40 -5.83
N GLY A 392 14.83 6.25 -6.26
CA GLY A 392 13.62 5.65 -5.70
C GLY A 392 13.84 4.17 -5.45
N GLN A 393 13.81 3.75 -4.18
CA GLN A 393 13.88 2.33 -3.84
C GLN A 393 12.59 1.64 -4.30
N ILE A 394 12.71 0.59 -5.11
CA ILE A 394 11.55 -0.14 -5.64
C ILE A 394 11.07 -1.11 -4.57
N VAL A 395 9.89 -0.85 -4.03
CA VAL A 395 9.26 -1.69 -2.99
C VAL A 395 7.78 -1.92 -3.29
N ALA A 396 7.26 -3.05 -2.84
CA ALA A 396 5.84 -3.36 -2.88
C ALA A 396 5.20 -3.07 -1.52
N SER A 397 3.93 -2.65 -1.52
CA SER A 397 3.12 -2.58 -0.29
C SER A 397 3.19 -3.93 0.45
N PRO A 398 3.32 -3.97 1.80
CA PRO A 398 3.21 -2.86 2.75
C PRO A 398 4.56 -2.20 3.14
N TRP A 399 5.62 -2.33 2.34
CA TRP A 399 6.90 -1.68 2.65
C TRP A 399 6.86 -0.17 2.38
N GLN A 400 7.43 0.60 3.31
CA GLN A 400 7.56 2.06 3.24
C GLN A 400 9.04 2.43 3.25
N VAL A 401 9.42 3.41 2.42
CA VAL A 401 10.79 3.96 2.36
C VAL A 401 10.94 5.12 3.32
N LEU A 402 12.10 5.20 3.97
CA LEU A 402 12.52 6.32 4.80
C LEU A 402 13.75 7.00 4.22
N ALA A 403 13.76 8.33 4.29
CA ALA A 403 14.89 9.19 3.99
C ALA A 403 14.81 10.44 4.88
N PHE A 404 15.89 10.77 5.60
CA PHE A 404 15.92 11.91 6.52
C PHE A 404 17.34 12.35 6.86
N ASP A 405 17.52 13.63 7.18
CA ASP A 405 18.80 14.19 7.60
C ASP A 405 19.03 14.10 9.10
N LEU A 406 20.29 13.97 9.50
CA LEU A 406 20.76 14.10 10.87
C LEU A 406 21.62 15.35 11.04
N SER A 407 21.30 16.17 12.03
CA SER A 407 22.12 17.33 12.39
C SER A 407 22.14 17.59 13.89
N GLY A 408 23.11 18.37 14.35
CA GLY A 408 23.15 18.82 15.74
C GLY A 408 22.02 19.79 16.09
N ALA A 409 21.45 20.49 15.09
CA ALA A 409 20.33 21.41 15.31
C ALA A 409 19.04 20.69 15.74
N GLN A 410 18.89 19.41 15.36
CA GLN A 410 17.74 18.60 15.75
C GLN A 410 17.88 17.98 17.15
N GLU A 411 19.07 18.02 17.77
CA GLU A 411 19.27 17.52 19.13
C GLU A 411 18.45 18.29 20.17
N VAL A 412 18.14 17.63 21.29
CA VAL A 412 17.38 18.24 22.38
C VAL A 412 18.17 18.12 23.70
N PRO A 413 18.79 19.21 24.18
CA PRO A 413 18.96 20.52 23.54
C PRO A 413 19.85 20.49 22.29
N SER A 414 19.76 21.51 21.44
CA SER A 414 20.55 21.55 20.20
C SER A 414 22.05 21.57 20.44
N VAL A 415 22.79 20.97 19.52
CA VAL A 415 24.25 20.86 19.54
C VAL A 415 24.82 21.64 18.35
N MET A 416 25.70 22.59 18.65
CA MET A 416 26.47 23.28 17.62
C MET A 416 27.62 22.39 17.15
N SER A 417 27.38 21.60 16.12
CA SER A 417 28.40 20.77 15.45
C SER A 417 28.33 20.94 13.94
N SER A 418 29.45 20.66 13.25
CA SER A 418 29.50 20.48 11.80
C SER A 418 29.31 19.02 11.38
N ALA A 419 29.11 18.11 12.35
CA ALA A 419 28.71 16.75 12.10
C ALA A 419 27.33 16.71 11.44
N GLY A 420 27.15 15.74 10.55
CA GLY A 420 25.89 15.47 9.90
C GLY A 420 25.73 13.98 9.61
N GLY A 421 24.67 13.61 8.94
CA GLY A 421 24.54 12.28 8.37
C GLY A 421 23.21 12.06 7.71
N ASP A 422 23.15 11.00 6.93
CA ASP A 422 21.98 10.64 6.14
C ASP A 422 21.36 9.38 6.72
N GLY A 423 20.05 9.40 6.97
CA GLY A 423 19.26 8.26 7.40
C GLY A 423 18.43 7.71 6.25
N TYR A 424 18.44 6.39 6.10
CA TYR A 424 17.64 5.66 5.11
C TYR A 424 17.05 4.40 5.72
N GLY A 425 15.85 4.00 5.30
CA GLY A 425 15.30 2.74 5.78
C GLY A 425 14.16 2.17 4.96
N LEU A 426 13.83 0.92 5.27
CA LEU A 426 12.63 0.23 4.84
C LEU A 426 11.92 -0.29 6.08
N VAL A 427 10.63 0.02 6.20
CA VAL A 427 9.77 -0.55 7.26
C VAL A 427 8.59 -1.25 6.62
N ASN A 428 8.29 -2.47 7.07
CA ASN A 428 7.07 -3.15 6.69
C ASN A 428 5.94 -2.67 7.62
N SER A 429 4.94 -1.97 7.06
CA SER A 429 3.88 -1.35 7.86
C SER A 429 2.91 -2.35 8.52
N LYS A 430 3.05 -3.64 8.22
CA LYS A 430 2.24 -4.72 8.80
C LYS A 430 3.04 -5.57 9.80
N SER A 431 4.20 -6.08 9.40
CA SER A 431 5.02 -6.97 10.23
C SER A 431 5.91 -6.22 11.22
N GLY A 432 6.21 -4.95 10.97
CA GLY A 432 7.14 -4.15 11.76
C GLY A 432 8.62 -4.40 11.46
N GLU A 433 8.93 -5.25 10.47
CA GLU A 433 10.31 -5.46 10.02
C GLU A 433 10.96 -4.14 9.62
N LEU A 434 12.15 -3.87 10.15
CA LEU A 434 12.87 -2.61 9.98
C LEU A 434 14.32 -2.83 9.55
N LEU A 435 14.64 -2.36 8.34
CA LEU A 435 16.00 -2.17 7.87
C LEU A 435 16.31 -0.68 7.89
N LEU A 436 17.15 -0.22 8.81
CA LEU A 436 17.53 1.18 8.95
C LEU A 436 19.05 1.30 8.82
N ARG A 437 19.51 2.32 8.10
CA ARG A 437 20.92 2.65 7.89
C ARG A 437 21.13 4.14 8.07
N VAL A 438 22.19 4.51 8.76
CA VAL A 438 22.63 5.90 8.94
C VAL A 438 24.09 6.00 8.53
N ILE A 439 24.42 6.95 7.66
CA ILE A 439 25.78 7.22 7.22
C ILE A 439 26.21 8.55 7.82
N THR A 440 27.19 8.54 8.74
CA THR A 440 27.64 9.73 9.46
C THR A 440 28.71 10.48 8.69
N GLU A 441 28.69 11.81 8.78
CA GLU A 441 29.68 12.69 8.17
C GLU A 441 30.33 13.61 9.21
N ASN A 442 31.61 13.96 8.96
CA ASN A 442 32.38 14.91 9.77
C ASN A 442 32.45 14.59 11.29
N MET A 443 32.26 13.33 11.68
CA MET A 443 32.34 12.89 13.08
C MET A 443 33.07 11.54 13.24
N THR A 444 33.38 11.19 14.48
CA THR A 444 33.77 9.83 14.86
C THR A 444 32.72 9.29 15.83
N ALA A 445 31.75 8.57 15.27
CA ALA A 445 30.65 8.01 16.05
C ALA A 445 31.12 6.92 17.01
N THR A 446 30.59 6.94 18.24
CA THR A 446 30.87 5.95 19.29
C THR A 446 29.69 5.02 19.55
N ALA A 447 28.47 5.45 19.22
CA ALA A 447 27.23 4.68 19.31
C ALA A 447 26.16 5.36 18.46
N ALA A 448 25.13 4.60 18.05
CA ALA A 448 23.93 5.15 17.45
C ALA A 448 22.70 4.33 17.90
N HIS A 449 21.56 5.00 18.03
CA HIS A 449 20.32 4.39 18.52
C HIS A 449 19.11 4.95 17.80
N LEU A 450 18.10 4.10 17.59
CA LEU A 450 16.72 4.52 17.34
C LEU A 450 16.03 4.73 18.70
N HIS A 451 15.39 5.88 18.87
CA HIS A 451 14.64 6.26 20.07
C HIS A 451 13.16 6.46 19.76
N ALA A 452 12.30 6.20 20.75
CA ALA A 452 10.86 6.48 20.70
C ALA A 452 10.58 7.88 21.25
N GLY A 453 10.45 8.87 20.36
CA GLY A 453 10.17 10.26 20.68
C GLY A 453 9.86 11.11 19.45
N THR A 454 8.93 12.04 19.59
CA THR A 454 8.55 12.99 18.55
C THR A 454 9.62 14.09 18.36
N ALA A 455 9.53 14.82 17.25
CA ALA A 455 10.40 15.96 16.98
C ALA A 455 10.40 16.97 18.14
N GLY A 456 11.58 17.41 18.55
CA GLY A 456 11.76 18.33 19.68
C GLY A 456 11.56 17.74 21.08
N ALA A 457 11.35 16.42 21.21
CA ALA A 457 11.27 15.72 22.50
C ALA A 457 12.26 14.55 22.58
N ASN A 458 12.77 14.25 23.77
CA ASN A 458 13.64 13.11 24.03
C ASN A 458 12.85 11.86 24.39
N GLY A 459 13.35 10.72 23.92
CA GLY A 459 12.73 9.40 24.03
C GLY A 459 13.61 8.34 24.67
N GLY A 460 13.01 7.22 25.07
CA GLY A 460 13.77 6.02 25.44
C GLY A 460 14.40 5.35 24.22
N VAL A 461 15.44 4.54 24.43
CA VAL A 461 16.06 3.74 23.36
C VAL A 461 15.11 2.61 22.96
N ALA A 462 14.74 2.58 21.68
CA ALA A 462 13.96 1.50 21.08
C ALA A 462 14.89 0.40 20.51
N VAL A 463 15.89 0.80 19.72
CA VAL A 463 16.85 -0.13 19.08
C VAL A 463 18.27 0.44 19.15
N GLY A 464 19.24 -0.38 19.53
CA GLY A 464 20.66 -0.05 19.38
C GLY A 464 21.16 -0.43 17.99
N LEU A 465 21.87 0.48 17.33
CA LEU A 465 22.41 0.25 15.99
C LEU A 465 23.82 -0.35 16.05
N ASN A 466 24.12 -1.23 15.12
CA ASN A 466 25.43 -1.83 14.92
C ASN A 466 26.24 -0.99 13.92
N GLN A 467 27.51 -0.74 14.22
CA GLN A 467 28.44 -0.17 13.24
C GLN A 467 28.78 -1.23 12.17
N SER A 468 28.74 -0.84 10.90
CA SER A 468 29.17 -1.70 9.80
C SER A 468 30.67 -1.97 9.85
N THR A 469 31.06 -3.21 9.54
CA THR A 469 32.47 -3.61 9.44
C THR A 469 33.12 -3.17 8.13
N ASP A 470 32.33 -2.92 7.10
CA ASP A 470 32.79 -2.55 5.76
C ASP A 470 32.84 -1.04 5.56
N ASN A 471 31.94 -0.32 6.24
CA ASN A 471 31.92 1.14 6.28
C ASN A 471 31.76 1.62 7.73
N MET A 472 32.83 2.10 8.35
CA MET A 472 32.81 2.57 9.74
C MET A 472 31.97 3.84 9.97
N ALA A 473 31.60 4.57 8.91
CA ALA A 473 30.65 5.67 9.00
C ALA A 473 29.18 5.20 9.02
N MET A 474 28.92 3.95 8.65
CA MET A 474 27.58 3.40 8.58
C MET A 474 27.18 2.69 9.86
N TRP A 475 25.98 2.99 10.34
CA TRP A 475 25.29 2.35 11.45
C TRP A 475 23.99 1.76 10.95
N MET A 476 23.60 0.58 11.43
CA MET A 476 22.44 -0.13 10.91
C MET A 476 21.70 -0.91 11.99
N THR A 477 20.42 -1.19 11.76
CA THR A 477 19.68 -2.10 12.64
C THR A 477 20.33 -3.49 12.68
N PRO A 478 20.25 -4.21 13.81
CA PRO A 478 20.57 -5.62 13.85
C PRO A 478 19.73 -6.42 12.84
N ASP A 479 20.27 -7.54 12.35
CA ASP A 479 19.54 -8.44 11.44
C ASP A 479 18.19 -8.85 12.05
N SER A 480 17.15 -8.90 11.21
CA SER A 480 15.79 -9.27 11.62
C SER A 480 15.18 -8.40 12.73
N THR A 481 15.54 -7.11 12.77
CA THR A 481 14.88 -6.14 13.66
C THR A 481 13.40 -6.02 13.30
N VAL A 482 12.53 -6.11 14.31
CA VAL A 482 11.08 -5.95 14.19
C VAL A 482 10.59 -5.01 15.30
N LEU A 483 9.82 -3.99 14.92
CA LEU A 483 9.10 -3.12 15.84
C LEU A 483 7.81 -3.80 16.30
N GLY A 484 7.50 -3.71 17.59
CA GLY A 484 6.20 -4.14 18.11
C GLY A 484 5.06 -3.27 17.58
N ALA A 485 3.81 -3.74 17.66
CA ALA A 485 2.67 -3.03 17.06
C ALA A 485 2.49 -1.58 17.57
N GLU A 486 2.73 -1.33 18.87
CA GLU A 486 2.68 0.02 19.44
C GLU A 486 3.79 0.92 18.87
N ASP A 487 5.04 0.45 18.87
CA ASP A 487 6.18 1.19 18.32
C ASP A 487 6.05 1.40 16.80
N LEU A 488 5.49 0.42 16.06
CA LEU A 488 5.28 0.52 14.62
C LEU A 488 4.27 1.62 14.28
N ALA A 489 3.14 1.67 14.99
CA ALA A 489 2.14 2.72 14.79
C ALA A 489 2.74 4.10 15.07
N GLU A 490 3.53 4.22 16.14
CA GLU A 490 4.25 5.45 16.47
C GLU A 490 5.32 5.80 15.43
N PHE A 491 6.06 4.81 14.93
CA PHE A 491 7.11 4.99 13.91
C PHE A 491 6.55 5.49 12.57
N LEU A 492 5.45 4.89 12.10
CA LEU A 492 4.78 5.31 10.86
C LEU A 492 4.19 6.72 10.94
N ASP A 493 3.93 7.23 12.15
CA ASP A 493 3.47 8.59 12.41
C ASP A 493 4.59 9.49 12.96
N ALA A 494 5.84 9.28 12.48
CA ALA A 494 7.03 10.08 12.79
C ALA A 494 7.35 10.22 14.29
N GLY A 495 7.05 9.20 15.09
CA GLY A 495 7.27 9.15 16.54
C GLY A 495 8.63 8.61 16.97
N HIS A 496 9.58 8.45 16.05
CA HIS A 496 10.92 7.94 16.34
C HIS A 496 12.02 8.78 15.71
N TYR A 497 13.20 8.78 16.33
CA TYR A 497 14.39 9.47 15.80
C TYR A 497 15.63 8.62 15.95
N VAL A 498 16.60 8.83 15.06
CA VAL A 498 17.96 8.31 15.25
C VAL A 498 18.81 9.37 15.92
N ASN A 499 19.62 8.95 16.89
CA ASN A 499 20.67 9.75 17.48
C ASN A 499 22.02 9.07 17.32
N VAL A 500 23.07 9.85 17.07
CA VAL A 500 24.45 9.37 16.97
C VAL A 500 25.33 10.14 17.95
N HIS A 501 26.13 9.39 18.71
CA HIS A 501 26.97 9.91 19.78
C HIS A 501 28.43 10.01 19.35
N SER A 502 29.17 10.91 19.98
CA SER A 502 30.64 10.94 19.91
C SER A 502 31.26 11.02 21.30
N ALA A 503 32.59 10.98 21.36
CA ALA A 503 33.32 11.13 22.62
C ALA A 503 33.11 12.52 23.27
N GLU A 504 32.88 13.56 22.47
CA GLU A 504 32.63 14.92 22.97
C GLU A 504 31.17 15.06 23.42
N PHE A 505 30.23 14.49 22.67
CA PHE A 505 28.80 14.57 22.94
C PHE A 505 28.22 13.18 23.24
N ALA A 506 28.49 12.70 24.45
CA ALA A 506 28.08 11.35 24.88
C ALA A 506 26.56 11.17 25.01
N SER A 507 25.80 12.27 25.12
CA SER A 507 24.33 12.25 25.13
C SER A 507 23.71 12.30 23.73
N GLY A 508 24.55 12.52 22.70
CA GLY A 508 24.16 12.68 21.31
C GLY A 508 24.80 13.92 20.69
N GLU A 509 25.36 13.77 19.49
CA GLU A 509 25.95 14.87 18.70
C GLU A 509 25.03 15.31 17.57
N ILE A 510 24.38 14.35 16.90
CA ILE A 510 23.45 14.59 15.79
C ILE A 510 22.20 13.72 15.94
N ARG A 511 21.06 14.25 15.49
CA ARG A 511 19.77 13.56 15.45
C ARG A 511 19.05 13.80 14.14
N GLY A 512 18.29 12.80 13.73
CA GLY A 512 17.35 12.86 12.60
C GLY A 512 16.03 12.21 12.98
N GLN A 513 14.92 12.92 12.80
CA GLN A 513 13.60 12.32 12.94
C GLN A 513 13.39 11.28 11.83
N ALA A 514 12.92 10.08 12.14
CA ALA A 514 12.63 9.06 11.13
C ALA A 514 11.32 9.43 10.42
N LEU A 515 11.40 9.66 9.12
CA LEU A 515 10.29 10.11 8.28
C LEU A 515 9.96 9.08 7.19
N THR A 516 8.67 8.85 6.96
CA THR A 516 8.16 8.20 5.75
C THR A 516 7.89 9.27 4.68
N ALA A 517 7.64 8.84 3.44
CA ALA A 517 7.38 9.76 2.32
C ALA A 517 6.23 10.75 2.54
N ASN A 518 5.25 10.41 3.39
CA ASN A 518 4.08 11.25 3.69
C ASN A 518 4.27 12.08 4.97
N THR A 519 5.46 12.11 5.56
CA THR A 519 5.74 12.89 6.78
C THR A 519 6.84 13.92 6.54
N HIS A 520 6.60 15.15 6.98
CA HIS A 520 7.58 16.25 6.87
C HIS A 520 8.02 16.73 8.24
N LEU A 521 9.31 17.01 8.39
CA LEU A 521 9.85 17.77 9.52
C LEU A 521 9.61 19.27 9.30
N LEU A 522 9.25 19.98 10.36
CA LEU A 522 8.92 21.40 10.36
C LEU A 522 9.73 22.10 11.47
N PRO A 523 10.97 22.52 11.20
CA PRO A 523 11.80 23.21 12.19
C PRO A 523 11.21 24.55 12.63
N LEU A 524 11.43 24.91 13.90
CA LEU A 524 10.92 26.16 14.46
C LEU A 524 12.06 27.13 14.80
N ALA A 525 12.19 28.19 13.99
CA ALA A 525 13.15 29.27 14.22
C ALA A 525 12.47 30.46 14.93
N PHE A 526 12.52 30.48 16.26
CA PHE A 526 11.90 31.54 17.06
C PHE A 526 12.75 32.81 17.14
N SER A 527 12.11 33.97 16.95
CA SER A 527 12.70 35.28 17.22
C SER A 527 11.63 36.31 17.60
N GLY A 528 12.01 37.29 18.43
CA GLY A 528 11.19 38.48 18.68
C GLY A 528 11.08 39.38 17.45
N ASP A 529 12.07 39.38 16.56
CA ASP A 529 12.02 40.12 15.29
C ASP A 529 10.94 39.59 14.34
N ASN A 530 10.57 38.32 14.49
CA ASN A 530 9.50 37.70 13.70
C ASN A 530 8.10 38.12 14.19
N SER A 531 7.98 38.64 15.43
CA SER A 531 6.70 39.04 16.01
C SER A 531 6.08 40.22 15.26
N VAL A 532 4.75 40.36 15.34
CA VAL A 532 4.01 41.44 14.67
C VAL A 532 3.20 42.23 15.72
N PRO A 533 3.66 43.42 16.15
CA PRO A 533 4.92 44.08 15.77
C PRO A 533 6.17 43.39 16.37
N PRO A 534 7.39 43.65 15.83
CA PRO A 534 8.63 43.09 16.36
C PRO A 534 8.87 43.44 17.82
N VAL A 535 9.45 42.51 18.57
CA VAL A 535 9.76 42.62 19.99
C VAL A 535 11.27 42.53 20.19
N ASP A 536 11.86 43.56 20.80
CA ASP A 536 13.26 43.54 21.23
C ASP A 536 13.38 42.70 22.52
N THR A 537 13.75 41.44 22.37
CA THR A 537 13.88 40.47 23.45
C THR A 537 15.06 39.53 23.21
N MET A 538 15.57 38.96 24.30
CA MET A 538 16.54 37.86 24.26
C MET A 538 15.87 36.48 24.33
N ALA A 539 14.54 36.44 24.38
CA ALA A 539 13.76 35.21 24.34
C ALA A 539 14.02 34.44 23.05
N SER A 540 14.11 33.12 23.16
CA SER A 540 14.33 32.21 22.04
C SER A 540 13.61 30.90 22.27
N GLY A 541 13.58 30.04 21.26
CA GLY A 541 13.07 28.68 21.37
C GLY A 541 13.68 27.77 20.32
N GLU A 542 13.68 26.47 20.62
CA GLU A 542 14.28 25.42 19.81
C GLU A 542 13.37 24.19 19.81
N GLY A 543 13.12 23.63 18.64
CA GLY A 543 12.30 22.44 18.44
C GLY A 543 11.75 22.36 17.03
N ALA A 544 10.88 21.39 16.81
CA ALA A 544 10.30 21.13 15.51
C ALA A 544 8.96 20.42 15.67
N PHE A 545 8.14 20.49 14.63
CA PHE A 545 6.96 19.66 14.47
C PHE A 545 7.17 18.63 13.36
N THR A 546 6.28 17.65 13.31
CA THR A 546 6.10 16.79 12.14
C THR A 546 4.63 16.82 11.72
N ILE A 547 4.38 16.75 10.41
CA ILE A 547 3.04 16.62 9.84
C ILE A 547 2.99 15.40 8.93
N ASN A 548 2.02 14.52 9.15
CA ASN A 548 1.66 13.47 8.22
C ASN A 548 0.61 14.02 7.23
N THR A 549 0.96 14.18 5.95
CA THR A 549 0.11 14.82 4.95
C THR A 549 -1.06 13.94 4.51
N SER A 550 -0.95 12.62 4.70
CA SER A 550 -2.02 11.68 4.40
C SER A 550 -3.10 11.62 5.48
N THR A 551 -2.75 11.84 6.75
CA THR A 551 -3.69 11.74 7.89
C THR A 551 -4.02 13.08 8.53
N GLY A 552 -3.20 14.11 8.29
CA GLY A 552 -3.26 15.40 8.99
C GLY A 552 -2.67 15.36 10.41
N SER A 553 -2.01 14.26 10.83
CA SER A 553 -1.43 14.13 12.18
C SER A 553 -0.29 15.12 12.38
N LEU A 554 -0.48 16.07 13.30
CA LEU A 554 0.51 17.06 13.69
C LEU A 554 1.09 16.69 15.06
N ARG A 555 2.42 16.61 15.15
CA ARG A 555 3.13 16.21 16.38
C ARG A 555 4.36 17.07 16.62
N GLY A 556 4.91 16.98 17.83
CA GLY A 556 6.21 17.57 18.16
C GLY A 556 6.15 18.59 19.29
N ALA A 557 7.31 19.16 19.59
CA ALA A 557 7.52 20.04 20.73
C ALA A 557 8.63 21.05 20.47
N PHE A 558 8.68 22.07 21.33
CA PHE A 558 9.81 22.99 21.42
C PHE A 558 10.00 23.46 22.86
N SER A 559 11.22 23.85 23.15
CA SER A 559 11.61 24.51 24.40
C SER A 559 11.72 26.02 24.19
N VAL A 560 11.58 26.79 25.28
CA VAL A 560 11.78 28.24 25.27
C VAL A 560 12.82 28.65 26.31
N SER A 561 13.55 29.71 26.02
CA SER A 561 14.62 30.24 26.86
C SER A 561 14.49 31.75 27.03
N ASN A 562 15.06 32.27 28.12
CA ASN A 562 15.07 33.70 28.46
C ASN A 562 13.69 34.37 28.54
N MET A 563 12.61 33.62 28.80
CA MET A 563 11.26 34.13 29.01
C MET A 563 10.51 33.36 30.10
N VAL A 564 9.41 33.94 30.57
CA VAL A 564 8.38 33.23 31.35
C VAL A 564 7.14 33.21 30.50
N SER A 565 6.88 32.08 29.84
CA SER A 565 5.78 31.95 28.91
C SER A 565 4.44 31.71 29.63
N THR A 566 3.36 32.26 29.08
CA THR A 566 1.99 32.13 29.62
C THR A 566 1.10 31.26 28.74
N ALA A 567 1.35 31.23 27.44
CA ALA A 567 0.66 30.38 26.46
C ALA A 567 1.49 30.27 25.18
N ALA A 568 1.19 29.28 24.34
CA ALA A 568 1.65 29.22 22.96
C ALA A 568 0.57 28.64 22.05
N HIS A 569 0.52 29.10 20.81
CA HIS A 569 -0.49 28.68 19.83
C HIS A 569 0.10 28.59 18.43
N ILE A 570 -0.51 27.74 17.60
CA ILE A 570 -0.35 27.78 16.15
C ILE A 570 -1.47 28.63 15.57
N HIS A 571 -1.10 29.60 14.73
CA HIS A 571 -2.01 30.50 14.06
C HIS A 571 -1.92 30.32 12.54
N GLN A 572 -3.01 30.64 11.83
CA GLN A 572 -3.00 30.77 10.38
C GLN A 572 -2.61 32.20 9.99
N GLY A 573 -1.49 32.36 9.30
CA GLY A 573 -1.01 33.65 8.79
C GLY A 573 0.35 33.54 8.12
N ALA A 574 0.50 34.21 6.97
CA ALA A 574 1.77 34.33 6.29
C ALA A 574 2.77 35.17 7.11
N VAL A 575 4.04 35.16 6.69
CA VAL A 575 5.11 35.98 7.26
C VAL A 575 4.66 37.45 7.36
N GLY A 576 4.78 38.03 8.56
CA GLY A 576 4.41 39.42 8.83
C GLY A 576 2.91 39.68 9.01
N GLN A 577 2.05 38.66 8.95
CA GLN A 577 0.61 38.79 9.19
C GLN A 577 0.18 38.09 10.48
N THR A 578 -0.83 38.63 11.15
CA THR A 578 -1.51 37.99 12.28
C THR A 578 -2.77 37.28 11.78
N GLY A 579 -3.17 36.18 12.41
CA GLY A 579 -4.46 35.57 12.14
C GLY A 579 -4.99 34.71 13.28
N ASP A 580 -6.03 33.94 12.99
CA ASP A 580 -6.78 33.19 13.99
C ASP A 580 -5.98 31.98 14.52
N VAL A 581 -6.31 31.58 15.74
CA VAL A 581 -5.70 30.39 16.36
C VAL A 581 -6.26 29.14 15.69
N VAL A 582 -5.36 28.24 15.30
CA VAL A 582 -5.66 26.92 14.71
C VAL A 582 -5.47 25.82 15.75
N VAL A 583 -4.34 25.82 16.47
CA VAL A 583 -4.03 24.82 17.51
C VAL A 583 -3.61 25.51 18.80
N MET A 584 -4.16 25.05 19.93
CA MET A 584 -3.72 25.43 21.27
C MET A 584 -2.62 24.47 21.72
N LEU A 585 -1.44 24.97 22.09
CA LEU A 585 -0.33 24.12 22.50
C LEU A 585 -0.34 23.86 24.01
N GLU A 586 0.11 22.67 24.41
CA GLU A 586 0.17 22.25 25.81
C GLU A 586 1.51 22.61 26.42
N ALA A 587 1.51 23.18 27.62
CA ALA A 587 2.74 23.51 28.33
C ALA A 587 3.49 22.24 28.78
N THR A 588 4.81 22.29 28.68
CA THR A 588 5.75 21.29 29.23
C THR A 588 6.63 21.96 30.29
N ASP A 589 7.53 21.19 30.90
CA ASP A 589 8.47 21.73 31.91
C ASP A 589 9.39 22.83 31.34
N THR A 590 9.66 22.80 30.03
CA THR A 590 10.65 23.67 29.37
C THR A 590 10.10 24.45 28.17
N GLY A 591 8.83 24.27 27.81
CA GLY A 591 8.22 24.92 26.66
C GLY A 591 6.82 24.41 26.36
N TYR A 592 6.57 23.97 25.13
CA TYR A 592 5.26 23.56 24.67
C TYR A 592 5.31 22.36 23.71
N LYS A 593 4.22 21.59 23.65
CA LYS A 593 4.02 20.51 22.69
C LYS A 593 2.68 20.63 21.98
N VAL A 594 2.58 20.00 20.81
CA VAL A 594 1.29 19.76 20.16
C VAL A 594 0.48 18.79 21.04
N PRO A 595 -0.84 19.01 21.24
CA PRO A 595 -1.68 18.05 21.96
C PRO A 595 -1.64 16.66 21.33
N ASP A 596 -1.80 15.63 22.15
CA ASP A 596 -1.80 14.25 21.67
C ASP A 596 -2.99 14.02 20.71
N ALA A 597 -2.75 13.31 19.60
CA ALA A 597 -3.73 13.03 18.54
C ALA A 597 -4.33 14.28 17.86
N GLN A 598 -3.57 15.38 17.75
CA GLN A 598 -3.98 16.57 16.99
C GLN A 598 -4.00 16.27 15.48
N LEU A 599 -5.19 16.40 14.88
CA LEU A 599 -5.38 16.31 13.43
C LEU A 599 -5.67 17.69 12.83
N LEU A 600 -5.14 17.96 11.65
CA LEU A 600 -5.49 19.09 10.79
C LEU A 600 -6.43 18.64 9.66
N THR A 601 -7.30 19.54 9.20
CA THR A 601 -8.07 19.30 7.96
C THR A 601 -7.13 19.33 6.73
N ALA A 602 -7.56 18.77 5.59
CA ALA A 602 -6.79 18.83 4.35
C ALA A 602 -6.38 20.27 3.98
N ASP A 603 -7.31 21.23 4.06
CA ASP A 603 -7.03 22.66 3.84
C ASP A 603 -5.98 23.22 4.80
N GLN A 604 -6.04 22.83 6.07
CA GLN A 604 -5.09 23.27 7.09
C GLN A 604 -3.71 22.66 6.85
N THR A 605 -3.64 21.36 6.51
CA THR A 605 -2.41 20.66 6.15
C THR A 605 -1.76 21.32 4.93
N ASN A 606 -2.52 21.57 3.86
CA ASN A 606 -2.05 22.27 2.66
C ASN A 606 -1.55 23.69 2.98
N THR A 607 -2.27 24.40 3.85
CA THR A 607 -1.86 25.73 4.30
C THR A 607 -0.61 25.67 5.18
N LEU A 608 -0.41 24.62 5.98
CA LEU A 608 0.77 24.41 6.83
C LEU A 608 2.02 24.17 5.98
N ILE A 609 1.97 23.20 5.06
CA ILE A 609 3.09 22.87 4.17
C ILE A 609 3.39 24.02 3.20
N GLY A 610 2.39 24.82 2.82
CA GLY A 610 2.57 26.05 2.04
C GLY A 610 3.16 27.23 2.82
N GLY A 611 3.57 27.04 4.08
CA GLY A 611 4.18 28.08 4.90
C GLY A 611 3.20 29.13 5.44
N GLY A 612 1.90 28.81 5.47
CA GLY A 612 0.80 29.70 5.85
C GLY A 612 0.49 29.72 7.35
N HIS A 613 1.29 29.08 8.20
CA HIS A 613 1.09 29.03 9.65
C HIS A 613 2.32 29.49 10.43
N TYR A 614 2.10 29.92 11.68
CA TYR A 614 3.17 30.32 12.59
C TYR A 614 2.88 29.92 14.03
N VAL A 615 3.93 29.68 14.80
CA VAL A 615 3.86 29.53 16.25
C VAL A 615 4.11 30.88 16.91
N ASN A 616 3.32 31.20 17.93
CA ASN A 616 3.50 32.37 18.77
C ASN A 616 3.57 31.97 20.24
N VAL A 617 4.52 32.53 20.99
CA VAL A 617 4.66 32.28 22.44
C VAL A 617 4.45 33.59 23.18
N HIS A 618 3.58 33.56 24.18
CA HIS A 618 3.12 34.72 24.92
C HIS A 618 3.82 34.83 26.28
N SER A 619 3.95 36.06 26.79
CA SER A 619 4.37 36.33 28.17
C SER A 619 3.51 37.42 28.78
N ASP A 620 3.63 37.65 30.10
CA ASP A 620 2.93 38.75 30.77
C ASP A 620 3.32 40.13 30.20
N ALA A 621 4.58 40.29 29.76
CA ALA A 621 5.07 41.52 29.16
C ALA A 621 4.59 41.70 27.71
N HIS A 622 4.38 40.60 27.00
CA HIS A 622 3.93 40.58 25.61
C HIS A 622 2.73 39.63 25.40
N PRO A 623 1.52 40.01 25.85
CA PRO A 623 0.34 39.15 25.76
C PRO A 623 -0.10 38.83 24.32
N SER A 624 0.33 39.62 23.33
CA SER A 624 0.07 39.38 21.90
C SER A 624 1.13 38.49 21.23
N GLY A 625 2.17 38.09 21.96
CA GLY A 625 3.30 37.32 21.43
C GLY A 625 4.64 38.02 21.72
N GLU A 626 5.56 37.30 22.37
CA GLU A 626 6.94 37.73 22.59
C GLU A 626 7.85 37.23 21.46
N ILE A 627 7.77 35.94 21.14
CA ILE A 627 8.56 35.30 20.08
C ILE A 627 7.67 34.56 19.09
N ARG A 628 8.06 34.58 17.82
CA ARG A 628 7.37 33.92 16.71
C ARG A 628 8.30 33.07 15.85
N ALA A 629 7.81 31.92 15.41
CA ALA A 629 8.43 31.09 14.38
C ALA A 629 7.43 30.86 13.24
N GLN A 630 7.82 31.15 12.00
CA GLN A 630 7.01 30.71 10.84
C GLN A 630 7.22 29.21 10.66
N ILE A 631 6.16 28.46 10.39
CA ILE A 631 6.22 27.02 10.14
C ILE A 631 6.37 26.83 8.64
N GLN A 632 7.45 26.17 8.21
CA GLN A 632 7.72 25.82 6.81
C GLN A 632 8.41 24.45 6.78
N PRO A 633 8.15 23.60 5.78
CA PRO A 633 8.97 22.41 5.52
C PRO A 633 10.43 22.79 5.27
N GLU A 634 11.34 21.87 5.59
CA GLU A 634 12.75 21.94 5.13
C GLU A 634 12.84 21.84 3.61
#